data_AF-A0A813DAJ4-F1
#
_entry.id   AF-A0A813DAJ4-F1
#
_cell.length_a   1.000
_cell.length_b   1.000
_cell.length_c   1.000
_cell.angle_alpha   90.00
_cell.angle_beta   90.00
_cell.angle_gamma   90.00
#
_symmetry.space_group_name_H-M   'P 1'
#
loop_
_entity.id
_entity.type
_entity.pdbx_description
1 polymer ?
#
loop_
_entity_poly.entity_id
_entity_poly.type
_entity_poly.pdbx_seq_one_letter_code
_entity_poly.pdbx_strand_id
1 'polypeptide(L)'
;MPGWLFRRRWLCHSGVEKKWLQATGWPGLSPSRRLGTLPCCFWWWHLCKLSGKGGSEAMRELDRVWTRRQSSRASLLAQWPAMKTAQLQIAAAWPQCSQLRMVEFSKLKHCKQHSYEPDGLSCSWAYIAGFFDAEGCIAISPHSIAIALTMTQCNRVILDRIHAFLEAEQPGVWRPVGKFGPAHRLTCSLSAGSREALQKMLSSGLVVKRQEAQVALTLDKINHLEVREGLAKLSGNQSCYLRLDGAGVLRATNIKRAAIQLTQLPFASPKASFLQRQLQDLRQEHRHQHLVLKASVLRQDIRSLLKQGACLEQRQK
;
A
#
# COMPACT_ATOMS: atom_id res chain seq x y z
N MET A 1 4.95 -27.45 20.60
CA MET A 1 5.65 -27.30 19.30
C MET A 1 5.91 -25.82 19.05
N PRO A 2 7.17 -25.35 19.05
CA PRO A 2 7.47 -23.94 18.94
C PRO A 2 7.34 -23.47 17.48
N GLY A 3 6.45 -22.49 17.28
CA GLY A 3 6.14 -21.90 15.98
C GLY A 3 7.25 -20.97 15.50
N TRP A 4 7.74 -21.24 14.30
CA TRP A 4 8.71 -20.40 13.60
C TRP A 4 8.05 -19.09 13.15
N LEU A 5 8.28 -18.02 13.91
CA LEU A 5 7.96 -16.65 13.54
C LEU A 5 9.00 -16.15 12.52
N PHE A 6 8.70 -16.31 11.23
CA PHE A 6 9.44 -15.65 10.16
C PHE A 6 9.27 -14.13 10.25
N ARG A 7 10.31 -13.42 10.73
CA ARG A 7 10.44 -11.97 10.57
C ARG A 7 10.59 -11.65 9.07
N ARG A 8 9.55 -11.13 8.42
CA ARG A 8 9.67 -10.53 7.08
C ARG A 8 9.79 -9.02 7.21
N ARG A 9 10.91 -8.49 6.71
CA ARG A 9 11.16 -7.07 6.48
C ARG A 9 10.28 -6.63 5.30
N TRP A 10 9.28 -5.80 5.55
CA TRP A 10 8.49 -5.17 4.50
C TRP A 10 9.33 -4.05 3.88
N LEU A 11 9.92 -4.31 2.71
CA LEU A 11 10.46 -3.26 1.85
C LEU A 11 9.33 -2.79 0.94
N CYS A 12 8.81 -1.60 1.23
CA CYS A 12 7.81 -0.93 0.41
C CYS A 12 8.48 -0.48 -0.90
N HIS A 13 8.44 -1.33 -1.93
CA HIS A 13 8.77 -0.96 -3.31
C HIS A 13 7.46 -0.69 -4.06
N SER A 14 6.99 0.55 -4.03
CA SER A 14 5.80 0.95 -4.78
C SER A 14 6.15 1.13 -6.27
N GLY A 15 5.70 0.19 -7.12
CA GLY A 15 5.71 0.31 -8.58
C GLY A 15 4.73 1.36 -9.14
N VAL A 16 4.41 2.39 -8.34
CA VAL A 16 3.43 3.44 -8.64
C VAL A 16 4.03 4.54 -9.53
N GLU A 17 5.35 4.57 -9.68
CA GLU A 17 6.10 5.68 -10.27
C GLU A 17 5.86 5.93 -11.77
N LYS A 18 5.52 4.89 -12.56
CA LYS A 18 5.28 5.05 -14.00
C LYS A 18 3.86 5.55 -14.34
N LYS A 19 2.85 5.30 -13.50
CA LYS A 19 1.45 5.69 -13.78
C LYS A 19 1.17 7.18 -13.49
N TRP A 20 1.90 7.80 -12.57
CA TRP A 20 1.75 9.22 -12.22
C TRP A 20 2.04 10.17 -13.39
N LEU A 21 2.99 9.83 -14.26
CA LEU A 21 3.43 10.68 -15.38
C LEU A 21 2.45 10.67 -16.57
N GLN A 22 1.56 9.69 -16.68
CA GLN A 22 0.58 9.61 -17.78
C GLN A 22 -0.78 10.19 -17.40
N ALA A 23 -1.12 10.24 -16.11
CA ALA A 23 -2.45 10.65 -15.64
C ALA A 23 -2.61 12.16 -15.41
N THR A 24 -1.50 12.90 -15.29
CA THR A 24 -1.55 14.36 -15.12
C THR A 24 -1.35 15.01 -16.48
N GLY A 25 -2.45 15.27 -17.19
CA GLY A 25 -2.46 16.25 -18.28
C GLY A 25 -2.28 17.63 -17.66
N TRP A 26 -1.03 18.08 -17.48
CA TRP A 26 -0.74 19.43 -17.01
C TRP A 26 -1.12 20.44 -18.10
N PRO A 27 -2.10 21.33 -17.87
CA PRO A 27 -2.39 22.38 -18.84
C PRO A 27 -1.25 23.40 -18.78
N GLY A 28 -0.48 23.54 -19.87
CA GLY A 28 0.41 24.69 -20.07
C GLY A 28 1.88 24.43 -20.41
N LEU A 29 2.32 23.21 -20.75
CA LEU A 29 3.71 22.98 -21.21
C LEU A 29 3.75 22.41 -22.64
N SER A 30 4.50 23.09 -23.50
CA SER A 30 4.65 22.73 -24.91
C SER A 30 5.43 21.41 -25.10
N PRO A 31 5.13 20.62 -26.16
CA PRO A 31 5.71 19.28 -26.34
C PRO A 31 7.22 19.21 -26.65
N SER A 32 7.92 20.34 -26.81
CA SER A 32 9.26 20.41 -27.43
C SER A 32 10.46 20.40 -26.47
N ARG A 33 10.27 20.13 -25.16
CA ARG A 33 11.38 19.92 -24.21
C ARG A 33 11.22 18.67 -23.36
N ARG A 34 11.47 17.49 -23.94
CA ARG A 34 11.71 16.26 -23.16
C ARG A 34 13.17 16.21 -22.69
N LEU A 35 13.50 17.06 -21.72
CA LEU A 35 14.69 16.86 -20.88
C LEU A 35 14.39 15.75 -19.87
N GLY A 36 15.29 14.78 -19.74
CA GLY A 36 15.14 13.59 -18.90
C GLY A 36 14.58 13.88 -17.51
N THR A 37 13.30 13.58 -17.32
CA THR A 37 12.59 13.67 -16.05
C THR A 37 12.86 12.40 -15.25
N LEU A 38 13.84 12.45 -14.34
CA LEU A 38 13.92 11.48 -13.25
C LEU A 38 12.76 11.74 -12.27
N PRO A 39 11.90 10.73 -11.97
CA PRO A 39 10.71 10.92 -11.16
C PRO A 39 11.05 11.26 -9.71
N CYS A 40 10.23 12.11 -9.07
CA CYS A 40 10.34 12.58 -7.68
C CYS A 40 10.55 11.45 -6.64
N CYS A 41 10.12 10.23 -6.97
CA CYS A 41 10.22 9.05 -6.12
C CYS A 41 11.63 8.42 -6.12
N PHE A 42 12.38 8.51 -7.22
CA PHE A 42 13.78 8.09 -7.31
C PHE A 42 14.68 8.87 -6.34
N TRP A 43 14.37 10.16 -6.16
CA TRP A 43 15.05 11.07 -5.23
C TRP A 43 14.72 10.77 -3.77
N TRP A 44 13.47 10.39 -3.48
CA TRP A 44 13.06 10.01 -2.13
C TRP A 44 13.66 8.65 -1.71
N TRP A 45 13.80 7.71 -2.64
CA TRP A 45 14.51 6.44 -2.39
C TRP A 45 15.96 6.67 -1.97
N HIS A 46 16.67 7.62 -2.61
CA HIS A 46 18.00 8.04 -2.15
C HIS A 46 17.95 8.63 -0.74
N LEU A 47 17.06 9.60 -0.45
CA LEU A 47 16.88 10.16 0.90
C LEU A 47 16.53 9.12 1.99
N CYS A 48 15.82 8.04 1.63
CA CYS A 48 15.50 6.93 2.53
C CYS A 48 16.65 5.93 2.68
N LYS A 49 17.48 5.70 1.66
CA LYS A 49 18.68 4.84 1.77
C LYS A 49 19.72 5.41 2.73
N LEU A 50 19.76 6.74 2.84
CA LEU A 50 20.71 7.47 3.68
C LEU A 50 20.46 7.31 5.19
N SER A 51 19.28 6.84 5.62
CA SER A 51 19.03 6.57 7.05
C SER A 51 19.69 5.28 7.57
N GLY A 52 20.24 4.44 6.68
CA GLY A 52 20.95 3.20 7.05
C GLY A 52 22.48 3.28 6.95
N LYS A 53 23.03 4.38 6.41
CA LYS A 53 24.48 4.65 6.37
C LYS A 53 24.86 5.56 7.54
N GLY A 54 26.10 5.51 8.01
CA GLY A 54 26.61 6.44 9.02
C GLY A 54 26.33 7.90 8.59
N GLY A 55 25.91 8.75 9.53
CA GLY A 55 25.37 10.08 9.23
C GLY A 55 26.26 10.98 8.36
N SER A 56 27.59 10.79 8.41
CA SER A 56 28.57 11.56 7.65
C SER A 56 28.68 11.16 6.16
N GLU A 57 28.39 9.91 5.80
CA GLU A 57 28.38 9.45 4.39
C GLU A 57 27.07 9.85 3.72
N ALA A 58 25.97 9.74 4.47
CA ALA A 58 24.66 10.20 4.04
C ALA A 58 24.64 11.68 3.66
N MET A 59 25.34 12.50 4.44
CA MET A 59 25.41 13.94 4.23
C MET A 59 26.20 14.33 2.99
N ARG A 60 27.35 13.68 2.76
CA ARG A 60 28.23 13.92 1.60
C ARG A 60 27.55 13.60 0.28
N GLU A 61 26.69 12.59 0.26
CA GLU A 61 25.90 12.26 -0.92
C GLU A 61 24.79 13.29 -1.17
N LEU A 62 24.16 13.79 -0.10
CA LEU A 62 23.14 14.82 -0.22
C LEU A 62 23.70 16.13 -0.76
N ASP A 63 24.85 16.59 -0.28
CA ASP A 63 25.38 17.87 -0.74
C ASP A 63 26.12 17.82 -2.09
N ARG A 64 26.44 16.64 -2.63
CA ARG A 64 26.76 16.48 -4.07
C ARG A 64 25.55 16.64 -4.98
N VAL A 65 24.38 16.23 -4.49
CA VAL A 65 23.21 15.98 -5.35
C VAL A 65 22.17 17.10 -5.21
N TRP A 66 22.18 17.87 -4.12
CA TRP A 66 21.19 18.92 -3.85
C TRP A 66 21.45 20.21 -4.62
N THR A 67 20.75 20.38 -5.74
CA THR A 67 20.90 21.53 -6.64
C THR A 67 19.83 22.61 -6.40
N ARG A 68 20.09 23.86 -6.83
CA ARG A 68 19.09 24.95 -6.83
C ARG A 68 17.75 24.52 -7.45
N ARG A 69 17.78 23.67 -8.49
CA ARG A 69 16.58 23.14 -9.15
C ARG A 69 15.71 22.28 -8.23
N GLN A 70 16.31 21.55 -7.30
CA GLN A 70 15.57 20.72 -6.34
C GLN A 70 14.91 21.57 -5.25
N SER A 71 15.62 22.58 -4.73
CA SER A 71 15.04 23.56 -3.82
C SER A 71 13.83 24.28 -4.44
N SER A 72 13.92 24.73 -5.70
CA SER A 72 12.78 25.36 -6.40
C SER A 72 11.58 24.42 -6.54
N ARG A 73 11.80 23.13 -6.85
CA ARG A 73 10.72 22.13 -6.94
C ARG A 73 10.09 21.85 -5.58
N ALA A 74 10.91 21.69 -4.54
CA ALA A 74 10.43 21.50 -3.18
C ALA A 74 9.60 22.71 -2.72
N SER A 75 10.03 23.93 -3.05
CA SER A 75 9.29 25.16 -2.79
C SER A 75 7.93 25.17 -3.47
N LEU A 76 7.86 24.81 -4.75
CA LEU A 76 6.59 24.72 -5.48
C LEU A 76 5.65 23.68 -4.86
N LEU A 77 6.17 22.51 -4.48
CA LEU A 77 5.38 21.45 -3.85
C LEU A 77 4.95 21.80 -2.42
N ALA A 78 5.74 22.57 -1.69
CA ALA A 78 5.45 23.00 -0.32
C ALA A 78 4.24 23.96 -0.24
N GLN A 79 3.85 24.58 -1.35
CA GLN A 79 2.66 25.43 -1.44
C GLN A 79 1.36 24.63 -1.33
N TRP A 80 1.42 23.31 -1.50
CA TRP A 80 0.26 22.44 -1.49
C TRP A 80 0.13 21.76 -0.12
N PRO A 81 -1.08 21.69 0.48
CA PRO A 81 -1.31 20.96 1.70
C PRO A 81 -1.04 19.46 1.47
N ALA A 82 0.08 18.97 1.99
CA ALA A 82 0.48 17.58 1.87
C ALA A 82 1.05 17.08 3.20
N MET A 83 0.99 15.77 3.45
CA MET A 83 1.65 15.17 4.62
C MET A 83 3.15 15.49 4.73
N LYS A 84 3.75 15.91 3.61
CA LYS A 84 5.18 16.20 3.51
C LYS A 84 5.50 17.69 3.54
N THR A 85 4.55 18.58 3.83
CA THR A 85 4.76 20.04 3.74
C THR A 85 5.94 20.50 4.59
N ALA A 86 6.03 20.08 5.86
CA ALA A 86 7.17 20.42 6.72
C ALA A 86 8.51 19.92 6.13
N GLN A 87 8.56 18.67 5.65
CA GLN A 87 9.76 18.12 5.03
C GLN A 87 10.11 18.85 3.72
N LEU A 88 9.12 19.25 2.93
CA LEU A 88 9.28 19.98 1.68
C LEU A 88 9.74 21.42 1.92
N GLN A 89 9.26 22.07 2.98
CA GLN A 89 9.73 23.40 3.39
C GLN A 89 11.19 23.36 3.82
N ILE A 90 11.58 22.37 4.65
CA ILE A 90 12.98 22.16 5.03
C ILE A 90 13.85 21.89 3.78
N ALA A 91 13.35 21.06 2.86
CA ALA A 91 14.03 20.77 1.59
C ALA A 91 14.11 21.99 0.65
N ALA A 92 13.10 22.85 0.64
CA ALA A 92 13.08 24.09 -0.13
C ALA A 92 14.12 25.08 0.40
N ALA A 93 14.20 25.21 1.72
CA ALA A 93 15.14 26.07 2.43
C ALA A 93 16.50 25.40 2.70
N TRP A 94 16.85 24.33 1.99
CA TRP A 94 18.04 23.53 2.30
C TRP A 94 19.33 24.36 2.20
N PRO A 95 20.10 24.49 3.30
CA PRO A 95 21.22 25.43 3.34
C PRO A 95 22.45 24.92 2.57
N GLN A 96 23.26 25.86 2.08
CA GLN A 96 24.53 25.53 1.42
C GLN A 96 25.64 25.17 2.43
N CYS A 97 25.59 25.75 3.63
CA CYS A 97 26.56 25.49 4.70
C CYS A 97 26.31 24.16 5.41
N SER A 98 27.37 23.35 5.56
CA SER A 98 27.32 22.02 6.19
C SER A 98 26.76 22.03 7.62
N GLN A 99 27.18 23.00 8.45
CA GLN A 99 26.74 23.09 9.85
C GLN A 99 25.23 23.34 9.95
N LEU A 100 24.69 24.25 9.14
CA LEU A 100 23.25 24.52 9.10
C LEU A 100 22.45 23.33 8.57
N ARG A 101 23.00 22.57 7.61
CA ARG A 101 22.32 21.38 7.12
C ARG A 101 22.17 20.30 8.19
N MET A 102 23.08 20.20 9.16
CA MET A 102 22.94 19.25 10.28
C MET A 102 21.72 19.59 11.17
N VAL A 103 21.44 20.88 11.34
CA VAL A 103 20.25 21.37 12.05
C VAL A 103 18.99 20.98 11.27
N GLU A 104 18.93 21.30 9.98
CA GLU A 104 17.79 20.98 9.10
C GLU A 104 17.58 19.46 8.94
N PHE A 105 18.67 18.69 8.89
CA PHE A 105 18.61 17.22 8.87
C PHE A 105 17.99 16.67 10.16
N SER A 106 18.33 17.25 11.32
CA SER A 106 17.72 16.86 12.60
C SER A 106 16.23 17.14 12.62
N LYS A 107 15.79 18.28 12.05
CA LYS A 107 14.36 18.59 11.84
C LYS A 107 13.69 17.57 10.92
N LEU A 108 14.30 17.24 9.77
CA LEU A 108 13.77 16.19 8.87
C LEU A 108 13.66 14.83 9.55
N LYS A 109 14.64 14.48 10.39
CA LYS A 109 14.61 13.25 11.17
C LYS A 109 13.46 13.26 12.17
N HIS A 110 13.22 14.38 12.85
CA HIS A 110 12.09 14.56 13.74
C HIS A 110 10.75 14.41 13.00
N CYS A 111 10.57 15.05 11.83
CA CYS A 111 9.37 14.92 11.01
C CYS A 111 9.10 13.49 10.49
N LYS A 112 10.05 12.56 10.63
CA LYS A 112 9.90 11.14 10.27
C LYS A 112 9.62 10.23 11.47
N GLN A 113 9.62 10.77 12.69
CA GLN A 113 9.31 10.00 13.89
C GLN A 113 7.83 9.58 13.89
N HIS A 114 7.54 8.42 14.47
CA HIS A 114 6.18 7.89 14.57
C HIS A 114 5.25 8.73 15.47
N SER A 115 5.84 9.61 16.28
CA SER A 115 5.17 10.54 17.19
C SER A 115 5.06 11.97 16.65
N TYR A 116 5.51 12.23 15.42
CA TYR A 116 5.45 13.57 14.85
C TYR A 116 4.00 14.00 14.64
N GLU A 117 3.60 15.15 15.17
CA GLU A 117 2.29 15.74 14.92
C GLU A 117 2.44 16.88 13.89
N PRO A 118 1.84 16.76 12.70
CA PRO A 118 1.87 17.86 11.74
C PRO A 118 0.99 19.02 12.21
N ASP A 119 1.57 20.20 12.31
CA ASP A 119 0.83 21.41 12.67
C ASP A 119 -0.23 21.74 11.61
N GLY A 120 -1.44 22.08 12.05
CA GLY A 120 -2.52 22.54 11.17
C GLY A 120 -3.05 21.48 10.19
N LEU A 121 -2.86 20.19 10.47
CA LEU A 121 -3.42 19.13 9.62
C LEU A 121 -4.95 19.17 9.63
N SER A 122 -5.54 19.74 8.57
CA SER A 122 -6.96 19.68 8.29
C SER A 122 -7.24 18.56 7.28
N CYS A 123 -8.13 17.65 7.65
CA CYS A 123 -8.57 16.58 6.76
C CYS A 123 -9.78 17.04 5.95
N SER A 124 -9.80 16.66 4.68
CA SER A 124 -10.89 16.87 3.73
C SER A 124 -10.97 15.67 2.80
N TRP A 125 -12.06 15.48 2.05
CA TRP A 125 -12.13 14.37 1.10
C TRP A 125 -11.05 14.41 0.01
N ALA A 126 -10.61 15.61 -0.40
CA ALA A 126 -9.48 15.75 -1.33
C ALA A 126 -8.16 15.27 -0.69
N TYR A 127 -7.92 15.62 0.58
CA TYR A 127 -6.78 15.11 1.33
C TYR A 127 -6.86 13.58 1.49
N ILE A 128 -8.03 13.03 1.85
CA ILE A 128 -8.25 11.59 1.98
C ILE A 128 -8.00 10.87 0.65
N ALA A 129 -8.48 11.39 -0.48
CA ALA A 129 -8.24 10.81 -1.79
C ALA A 129 -6.74 10.74 -2.12
N GLY A 130 -6.01 11.85 -1.90
CA GLY A 130 -4.55 11.89 -2.09
C GLY A 130 -3.79 10.97 -1.14
N PHE A 131 -4.20 10.89 0.12
CA PHE A 131 -3.62 9.98 1.11
C PHE A 131 -3.90 8.51 0.71
N PHE A 132 -5.12 8.21 0.27
CA PHE A 132 -5.53 6.86 -0.14
C PHE A 132 -4.83 6.40 -1.41
N ASP A 133 -4.53 7.29 -2.35
CA ASP A 133 -3.70 6.96 -3.51
C ASP A 133 -2.29 6.48 -3.10
N ALA A 134 -1.74 7.05 -2.03
CA ALA A 134 -0.41 6.73 -1.52
C ALA A 134 -0.40 5.48 -0.62
N GLU A 135 -1.32 5.40 0.35
CA GLU A 135 -1.28 4.42 1.45
C GLU A 135 -2.53 3.53 1.53
N GLY A 136 -3.50 3.76 0.65
CA GLY A 136 -4.77 3.04 0.61
C GLY A 136 -4.68 1.71 -0.14
N CYS A 137 -5.67 0.87 0.11
CA CYS A 137 -5.86 -0.39 -0.60
C CYS A 137 -7.36 -0.65 -0.78
N ILE A 138 -7.73 -1.03 -2.01
CA ILE A 138 -9.07 -1.48 -2.37
C ILE A 138 -9.00 -3.00 -2.52
N ALA A 139 -9.79 -3.72 -1.73
CA ALA A 139 -9.85 -5.16 -1.77
C ALA A 139 -11.30 -5.63 -1.90
N ILE A 140 -11.51 -6.73 -2.61
CA ILE A 140 -12.78 -7.45 -2.61
C ILE A 140 -12.61 -8.68 -1.73
N SER A 141 -13.52 -8.85 -0.77
CA SER A 141 -13.52 -10.02 0.09
C SER A 141 -13.67 -11.29 -0.75
N PRO A 142 -12.84 -12.32 -0.54
CA PRO A 142 -12.99 -13.58 -1.28
C PRO A 142 -14.25 -14.35 -0.87
N HIS A 143 -14.79 -14.11 0.33
CA HIS A 143 -15.90 -14.88 0.90
C HIS A 143 -17.22 -14.11 0.95
N SER A 144 -17.21 -12.84 0.58
CA SER A 144 -18.40 -11.99 0.60
C SER A 144 -18.34 -10.96 -0.52
N ILE A 145 -19.51 -10.52 -0.95
CA ILE A 145 -19.66 -9.50 -1.99
C ILE A 145 -19.54 -8.14 -1.30
N ALA A 146 -18.34 -7.85 -0.81
CA ALA A 146 -18.03 -6.67 -0.03
C ALA A 146 -16.71 -6.04 -0.50
N ILE A 147 -16.76 -4.72 -0.66
CA ILE A 147 -15.58 -3.88 -0.86
C ILE A 147 -15.00 -3.58 0.53
N ALA A 148 -13.71 -3.83 0.70
CA ALA A 148 -12.93 -3.45 1.85
C ALA A 148 -11.93 -2.36 1.45
N LEU A 149 -11.99 -1.22 2.12
CA LEU A 149 -11.01 -0.16 2.01
C LEU A 149 -10.10 -0.21 3.24
N THR A 150 -8.80 -0.13 3.03
CA THR A 150 -7.86 -0.06 4.15
C THR A 150 -6.82 1.02 3.94
N MET A 151 -6.47 1.73 4.99
CA MET A 151 -5.37 2.68 5.02
C MET A 151 -4.40 2.27 6.12
N THR A 152 -3.10 2.30 5.84
CA THR A 152 -2.07 1.92 6.82
C THR A 152 -1.07 3.06 6.97
N GLN A 153 -0.67 3.38 8.21
CA GLN A 153 0.29 4.45 8.48
C GLN A 153 1.12 4.12 9.73
N CYS A 154 2.44 4.36 9.67
CA CYS A 154 3.32 4.13 10.82
C CYS A 154 3.12 5.18 11.91
N ASN A 155 2.77 6.40 11.54
CA ASN A 155 2.44 7.46 12.47
C ASN A 155 0.95 7.38 12.87
N ARG A 156 0.69 7.04 14.12
CA ARG A 156 -0.67 6.90 14.66
C ARG A 156 -1.42 8.23 14.67
N VAL A 157 -0.76 9.34 14.99
CA VAL A 157 -1.39 10.66 15.15
C VAL A 157 -2.09 11.08 13.85
N ILE A 158 -1.41 10.90 12.71
CA ILE A 158 -1.99 11.19 11.39
C ILE A 158 -3.23 10.34 11.14
N LEU A 159 -3.16 9.05 11.49
CA LEU A 159 -4.26 8.12 11.27
C LEU A 159 -5.45 8.42 12.18
N ASP A 160 -5.21 8.83 13.43
CA ASP A 160 -6.25 9.24 14.37
C ASP A 160 -6.95 10.53 13.90
N ARG A 161 -6.22 11.50 13.32
CA ARG A 161 -6.79 12.71 12.69
C ARG A 161 -7.66 12.37 11.48
N ILE A 162 -7.18 11.47 10.62
CA ILE A 162 -7.95 10.94 9.48
C ILE A 162 -9.22 10.23 9.98
N HIS A 163 -9.11 9.39 11.00
CA HIS A 163 -10.26 8.68 11.55
C HIS A 163 -11.29 9.64 12.13
N ALA A 164 -10.88 10.66 12.89
CA ALA A 164 -11.79 11.66 13.43
C ALA A 164 -12.60 12.39 12.34
N PHE A 165 -11.95 12.76 11.23
CA PHE A 165 -12.65 13.33 10.06
C PHE A 165 -13.63 12.34 9.44
N LEU A 166 -13.20 11.10 9.20
CA LEU A 166 -14.06 10.08 8.59
C LEU A 166 -15.24 9.68 9.48
N GLU A 167 -15.07 9.71 10.81
CA GLU A 167 -16.13 9.45 11.77
C GLU A 167 -17.17 10.58 11.77
N ALA A 168 -16.74 11.83 11.64
CA ALA A 168 -17.65 12.97 11.50
C ALA A 168 -18.45 12.92 10.18
N GLU A 169 -17.81 12.52 9.09
CA GLU A 169 -18.42 12.42 7.76
C GLU A 169 -19.29 11.18 7.57
N GLN A 170 -18.92 10.07 8.20
CA GLN A 170 -19.53 8.75 8.05
C GLN A 170 -19.43 7.92 9.36
N PRO A 171 -20.28 8.22 10.36
CA PRO A 171 -20.21 7.59 11.67
C PRO A 171 -20.29 6.05 11.62
N GLY A 172 -19.40 5.37 12.33
CA GLY A 172 -19.35 3.91 12.46
C GLY A 172 -18.92 3.13 11.21
N VAL A 173 -18.64 3.81 10.09
CA VAL A 173 -18.24 3.19 8.82
C VAL A 173 -16.77 2.78 8.85
N TRP A 174 -15.91 3.61 9.42
CA TRP A 174 -14.47 3.38 9.52
C TRP A 174 -14.10 2.89 10.91
N ARG A 175 -13.29 1.84 10.97
CA ARG A 175 -12.87 1.22 12.23
C ARG A 175 -11.35 1.18 12.35
N PRO A 176 -10.78 1.62 13.48
CA PRO A 176 -9.37 1.41 13.76
C PRO A 176 -9.12 -0.07 14.07
N VAL A 177 -8.18 -0.67 13.34
CA VAL A 177 -7.75 -2.06 13.51
C VAL A 177 -6.36 -2.07 14.13
N GLY A 178 -6.28 -1.56 15.36
CA GLY A 178 -5.11 -1.65 16.25
C GLY A 178 -3.73 -1.46 15.58
N LYS A 179 -2.74 -2.22 16.07
CA LYS A 179 -1.40 -2.30 15.48
C LYS A 179 -1.35 -3.43 14.44
N PHE A 180 -0.83 -3.13 13.25
CA PHE A 180 -0.50 -4.07 12.19
C PHE A 180 1.01 -4.02 11.91
N GLY A 181 1.79 -4.84 12.62
CA GLY A 181 3.25 -4.76 12.60
C GLY A 181 3.75 -3.43 13.17
N PRO A 182 4.64 -2.69 12.48
CA PRO A 182 5.10 -1.37 12.93
C PRO A 182 4.11 -0.23 12.61
N ALA A 183 2.97 -0.54 11.98
CA ALA A 183 2.02 0.46 11.52
C ALA A 183 0.65 0.31 12.20
N HIS A 184 -0.19 1.32 12.01
CA HIS A 184 -1.58 1.37 12.42
C HIS A 184 -2.47 1.28 11.18
N ARG A 185 -3.70 0.77 11.35
CA ARG A 185 -4.62 0.54 10.22
C ARG A 185 -6.02 1.07 10.50
N LEU A 186 -6.60 1.73 9.51
CA LEU A 186 -8.05 1.97 9.42
C LEU A 186 -8.66 1.05 8.37
N THR A 187 -9.85 0.55 8.65
CA THR A 187 -10.60 -0.29 7.71
C THR A 187 -12.04 0.15 7.60
N CYS A 188 -12.55 0.17 6.37
CA CYS A 188 -13.96 0.23 6.05
C CYS A 188 -14.34 -1.09 5.36
N SER A 189 -15.21 -1.88 5.98
CA SER A 189 -15.63 -3.21 5.48
C SER A 189 -17.13 -3.33 5.25
N LEU A 190 -17.90 -2.29 5.57
CA LEU A 190 -19.34 -2.23 5.32
C LEU A 190 -19.56 -1.90 3.85
N SER A 191 -20.19 -2.81 3.10
CA SER A 191 -20.29 -2.69 1.63
C SER A 191 -20.89 -1.35 1.17
N ALA A 192 -21.95 -0.87 1.84
CA ALA A 192 -22.55 0.44 1.53
C ALA A 192 -21.60 1.61 1.84
N GLY A 193 -21.04 1.64 3.06
CA GLY A 193 -20.11 2.69 3.47
C GLY A 193 -18.82 2.73 2.63
N SER A 194 -18.28 1.55 2.27
CA SER A 194 -17.12 1.44 1.38
C SER A 194 -17.41 2.03 -0.01
N ARG A 195 -18.60 1.77 -0.58
CA ARG A 195 -19.00 2.35 -1.88
C ARG A 195 -19.12 3.87 -1.80
N GLU A 196 -19.81 4.36 -0.78
CA GLU A 196 -20.02 5.79 -0.60
C GLU A 196 -18.69 6.53 -0.40
N ALA A 197 -17.81 6.01 0.47
CA ALA A 197 -16.48 6.58 0.68
C ALA A 197 -15.65 6.59 -0.62
N LEU A 198 -15.74 5.52 -1.40
CA LEU A 198 -15.03 5.39 -2.67
C LEU A 198 -15.55 6.37 -3.73
N GLN A 199 -16.87 6.58 -3.79
CA GLN A 199 -17.49 7.60 -4.64
C GLN A 199 -17.06 9.02 -4.21
N LYS A 200 -17.08 9.32 -2.91
CA LYS A 200 -16.59 10.61 -2.38
C LYS A 200 -15.11 10.86 -2.69
N MET A 201 -14.26 9.84 -2.58
CA MET A 201 -12.84 9.95 -2.98
C MET A 201 -12.70 10.17 -4.49
N LEU A 202 -13.48 9.47 -5.32
CA LEU A 202 -13.47 9.67 -6.78
C LEU A 202 -13.87 11.08 -7.19
N SER A 203 -14.95 11.62 -6.60
CA SER A 203 -15.39 13.00 -6.86
C SER A 203 -14.42 14.05 -6.31
N SER A 204 -13.60 13.67 -5.32
CA SER A 204 -12.62 14.56 -4.67
C SER A 204 -11.20 14.41 -5.21
N GLY A 205 -11.02 13.73 -6.34
CA GLY A 205 -9.74 13.69 -7.04
C GLY A 205 -8.86 12.47 -6.75
N LEU A 206 -9.44 11.29 -6.49
CA LEU A 206 -8.67 10.03 -6.50
C LEU A 206 -8.11 9.77 -7.92
N VAL A 207 -6.78 9.71 -8.06
CA VAL A 207 -6.10 9.64 -9.36
C VAL A 207 -5.46 8.27 -9.58
N VAL A 208 -4.51 7.88 -8.73
CA VAL A 208 -3.70 6.66 -8.90
C VAL A 208 -4.59 5.42 -8.89
N LYS A 209 -5.56 5.39 -7.98
CA LYS A 209 -6.46 4.27 -7.75
C LYS A 209 -7.82 4.46 -8.42
N ARG A 210 -7.97 5.43 -9.32
CA ARG A 210 -9.24 5.74 -9.99
C ARG A 210 -9.83 4.53 -10.71
N GLN A 211 -9.03 3.85 -11.53
CA GLN A 211 -9.49 2.67 -12.27
C GLN A 211 -9.82 1.51 -11.33
N GLU A 212 -8.99 1.29 -10.30
CA GLU A 212 -9.25 0.29 -9.27
C GLU A 212 -10.62 0.56 -8.61
N ALA A 213 -10.86 1.82 -8.23
CA ALA A 213 -12.09 2.27 -7.61
C ALA A 213 -13.32 2.07 -8.50
N GLN A 214 -13.22 2.43 -9.79
CA GLN A 214 -14.32 2.26 -10.75
C GLN A 214 -14.69 0.77 -10.92
N VAL A 215 -13.70 -0.11 -11.09
CA VAL A 215 -13.94 -1.56 -11.19
C VAL A 215 -14.54 -2.10 -9.89
N ALA A 216 -14.08 -1.64 -8.72
CA ALA A 216 -14.66 -2.06 -7.45
C ALA A 216 -16.13 -1.66 -7.30
N LEU A 217 -16.52 -0.48 -7.81
CA LEU A 217 -17.90 0.02 -7.73
C LEU A 217 -18.89 -0.78 -8.60
N THR A 218 -18.43 -1.46 -9.65
CA THR A 218 -19.28 -2.34 -10.46
C THR A 218 -19.59 -3.66 -9.78
N LEU A 219 -19.03 -3.93 -8.60
CA LEU A 219 -19.22 -5.20 -7.89
C LEU A 219 -20.71 -5.52 -7.71
N ASP A 220 -21.10 -6.74 -8.03
CA ASP A 220 -22.41 -7.30 -7.76
C ASP A 220 -22.30 -8.80 -7.44
N LYS A 221 -23.44 -9.48 -7.35
CA LYS A 221 -23.45 -10.92 -7.02
C LYS A 221 -22.99 -11.80 -8.19
N ILE A 222 -23.19 -11.35 -9.42
CA ILE A 222 -22.96 -12.10 -10.66
C ILE A 222 -21.47 -11.97 -11.06
N ASN A 223 -20.91 -10.78 -10.93
CA ASN A 223 -19.56 -10.44 -11.41
C ASN A 223 -18.47 -10.47 -10.33
N HIS A 224 -18.74 -11.00 -9.13
CA HIS A 224 -17.80 -10.98 -7.99
C HIS A 224 -16.39 -11.50 -8.33
N LEU A 225 -16.32 -12.62 -9.06
CA LEU A 225 -15.04 -13.21 -9.50
C LEU A 225 -14.35 -12.33 -10.54
N GLU A 226 -15.09 -11.86 -11.53
CA GLU A 226 -14.57 -10.99 -12.61
C GLU A 226 -14.01 -9.68 -12.05
N VAL A 227 -14.74 -9.00 -11.16
CA VAL A 227 -14.30 -7.75 -10.53
C VAL A 227 -13.04 -7.96 -9.70
N ARG A 228 -12.95 -9.09 -8.99
CA ARG A 228 -11.74 -9.44 -8.22
C ARG A 228 -10.54 -9.69 -9.13
N GLU A 229 -10.75 -10.32 -10.28
CA GLU A 229 -9.73 -10.52 -11.32
C GLU A 229 -9.37 -9.23 -12.08
N GLY A 230 -10.31 -8.32 -12.27
CA GLY A 230 -10.10 -7.00 -12.86
C GLY A 230 -9.22 -6.14 -11.95
N LEU A 231 -9.61 -5.99 -10.68
CA LEU A 231 -8.81 -5.30 -9.67
C LEU A 231 -7.42 -5.89 -9.53
N ALA A 232 -7.33 -7.20 -9.61
CA ALA A 232 -6.10 -7.95 -9.55
C ALA A 232 -5.06 -7.56 -10.61
N LYS A 233 -5.51 -7.23 -11.82
CA LYS A 233 -4.67 -6.78 -12.94
C LYS A 233 -4.26 -5.31 -12.79
N LEU A 234 -5.04 -4.51 -12.07
CA LEU A 234 -4.79 -3.09 -11.84
C LEU A 234 -3.83 -2.84 -10.67
N SER A 235 -3.95 -3.67 -9.62
CA SER A 235 -3.12 -3.64 -8.42
C SER A 235 -1.71 -4.20 -8.67
N GLY A 236 -0.70 -3.69 -7.96
CA GLY A 236 0.69 -4.13 -8.13
C GLY A 236 0.91 -5.64 -7.90
N ASN A 237 1.91 -6.21 -8.59
CA ASN A 237 2.17 -7.66 -8.63
C ASN A 237 2.59 -8.31 -7.31
N GLN A 238 2.89 -7.56 -6.25
CA GLN A 238 3.47 -8.16 -5.03
C GLN A 238 2.55 -9.18 -4.36
N SER A 239 1.22 -9.01 -4.47
CA SER A 239 0.23 -9.91 -3.88
C SER A 239 -0.29 -10.96 -4.87
N CYS A 240 0.13 -10.96 -6.15
CA CYS A 240 -0.42 -11.88 -7.15
C CYS A 240 -0.17 -13.35 -6.78
N TYR A 241 0.99 -13.65 -6.19
CA TYR A 241 1.38 -15.00 -5.78
C TYR A 241 0.69 -15.53 -4.51
N LEU A 242 -0.09 -14.68 -3.83
CA LEU A 242 -0.88 -15.05 -2.65
C LEU A 242 -2.37 -15.13 -2.97
N ARG A 243 -2.75 -14.87 -4.22
CA ARG A 243 -4.14 -14.77 -4.62
C ARG A 243 -4.72 -16.17 -4.83
N LEU A 244 -5.88 -16.40 -4.20
CA LEU A 244 -6.68 -17.60 -4.43
C LEU A 244 -7.52 -17.42 -5.71
N ASP A 245 -7.40 -18.39 -6.61
CA ASP A 245 -8.29 -18.62 -7.74
C ASP A 245 -9.69 -19.05 -7.27
N GLY A 246 -10.65 -19.23 -8.18
CA GLY A 246 -12.01 -19.65 -7.85
C GLY A 246 -12.05 -20.94 -7.02
N ALA A 247 -11.28 -21.96 -7.42
CA ALA A 247 -11.17 -23.21 -6.67
C ALA A 247 -10.53 -23.01 -5.28
N GLY A 248 -9.51 -22.16 -5.18
CA GLY A 248 -8.86 -21.78 -3.93
C GLY A 248 -9.78 -21.06 -2.95
N VAL A 249 -10.65 -20.18 -3.45
CA VAL A 249 -11.70 -19.51 -2.65
C VAL A 249 -12.68 -20.53 -2.10
N LEU A 250 -13.14 -21.48 -2.92
CA LEU A 250 -14.04 -22.54 -2.49
C LEU A 250 -13.40 -23.39 -1.38
N ARG A 251 -12.15 -23.83 -1.56
CA ARG A 251 -11.38 -24.55 -0.54
C ARG A 251 -11.26 -23.74 0.76
N ALA A 252 -10.89 -22.46 0.67
CA ALA A 252 -10.78 -21.59 1.84
C ALA A 252 -12.13 -21.41 2.57
N THR A 253 -13.22 -21.33 1.81
CA THR A 253 -14.58 -21.26 2.36
C THR A 253 -14.95 -22.54 3.11
N ASN A 254 -14.65 -23.70 2.55
CA ASN A 254 -14.89 -25.00 3.19
C ASN A 254 -14.07 -25.15 4.48
N ILE A 255 -12.79 -24.74 4.47
CA ILE A 255 -11.94 -24.68 5.68
C ILE A 255 -12.59 -23.81 6.75
N LYS A 256 -13.07 -22.61 6.38
CA LYS A 256 -13.72 -21.70 7.32
C LYS A 256 -14.99 -22.30 7.92
N ARG A 257 -15.84 -22.93 7.09
CA ARG A 257 -17.08 -23.60 7.55
C ARG A 257 -16.78 -24.74 8.52
N ALA A 258 -15.83 -25.62 8.17
CA ALA A 258 -15.43 -26.73 9.04
C ALA A 258 -14.85 -26.24 10.38
N ALA A 259 -14.04 -25.16 10.35
CA ALA A 259 -13.51 -24.56 11.58
C ALA A 259 -14.61 -23.98 12.48
N ILE A 260 -15.60 -23.27 11.91
CA ILE A 260 -16.74 -22.74 12.69
C ILE A 260 -17.56 -23.88 13.29
N GLN A 261 -17.85 -24.93 12.52
CA GLN A 261 -18.57 -26.10 13.03
C GLN A 261 -17.81 -26.77 14.18
N LEU A 262 -16.48 -26.88 14.06
CA LEU A 262 -15.66 -27.44 15.12
C LEU A 262 -15.71 -26.59 16.41
N THR A 263 -15.71 -25.26 16.31
CA THR A 263 -15.81 -24.38 17.50
C THR A 263 -17.17 -24.44 18.21
N GLN A 264 -18.21 -24.90 17.53
CA GLN A 264 -19.57 -25.02 18.10
C GLN A 264 -19.83 -26.36 18.77
N LEU A 265 -18.93 -27.34 18.62
CA LEU A 265 -19.10 -28.67 19.17
C LEU A 265 -18.38 -28.83 20.52
N PRO A 266 -18.94 -29.63 21.45
CA PRO A 266 -18.21 -30.05 22.65
C PRO A 266 -16.93 -30.78 22.28
N PHE A 267 -15.85 -30.50 23.01
CA PHE A 267 -14.52 -31.06 22.74
C PHE A 267 -14.50 -32.60 22.71
N ALA A 268 -15.33 -33.25 23.53
CA ALA A 268 -15.40 -34.71 23.64
C ALA A 268 -16.34 -35.37 22.60
N SER A 269 -16.92 -34.63 21.66
CA SER A 269 -17.82 -35.21 20.67
C SER A 269 -17.06 -36.05 19.63
N PRO A 270 -17.46 -37.29 19.31
CA PRO A 270 -16.88 -38.05 18.19
C PRO A 270 -16.92 -37.28 16.86
N LYS A 271 -17.94 -36.44 16.67
CA LYS A 271 -18.08 -35.55 15.51
C LYS A 271 -16.98 -34.49 15.46
N ALA A 272 -16.50 -34.00 16.60
CA ALA A 272 -15.39 -33.05 16.67
C ALA A 272 -14.09 -33.68 16.15
N SER A 273 -13.78 -34.91 16.56
CA SER A 273 -12.61 -35.67 16.07
C SER A 273 -12.67 -35.94 14.56
N PHE A 274 -13.87 -36.16 14.01
CA PHE A 274 -14.06 -36.27 12.56
C PHE A 274 -13.82 -34.95 11.84
N LEU A 275 -14.48 -33.86 12.29
CA LEU A 275 -14.32 -32.53 11.68
C LEU A 275 -12.88 -32.00 11.79
N GLN A 276 -12.17 -32.34 12.86
CA GLN A 276 -10.77 -31.97 13.02
C GLN A 276 -9.89 -32.64 11.96
N ARG A 277 -10.10 -33.94 11.68
CA ARG A 277 -9.41 -34.65 10.59
C ARG A 277 -9.75 -34.03 9.24
N GLN A 278 -11.05 -33.83 8.95
CA GLN A 278 -11.49 -33.20 7.71
C GLN A 278 -10.90 -31.79 7.52
N LEU A 279 -10.83 -30.98 8.58
CA LEU A 279 -10.22 -29.66 8.55
C LEU A 279 -8.71 -29.72 8.26
N GLN A 280 -8.02 -30.72 8.80
CA GLN A 280 -6.60 -30.95 8.52
C GLN A 280 -6.38 -31.34 7.05
N ASP A 281 -7.18 -32.25 6.51
CA ASP A 281 -7.12 -32.69 5.11
C ASP A 281 -7.37 -31.51 4.16
N LEU A 282 -8.43 -30.74 4.41
CA LEU A 282 -8.76 -29.53 3.64
C LEU A 282 -7.61 -28.50 3.67
N ARG A 283 -6.94 -28.33 4.81
CA ARG A 283 -5.80 -27.41 4.95
C ARG A 283 -4.57 -27.92 4.20
N GLN A 284 -4.29 -29.22 4.24
CA GLN A 284 -3.18 -29.83 3.51
C GLN A 284 -3.38 -29.69 2.01
N GLU A 285 -4.57 -30.05 1.52
CA GLU A 285 -4.94 -29.92 0.11
C GLU A 285 -4.87 -28.47 -0.36
N HIS A 286 -5.41 -27.53 0.42
CA HIS A 286 -5.34 -26.11 0.09
C HIS A 286 -3.89 -25.61 -0.01
N ARG A 287 -3.01 -26.00 0.92
CA ARG A 287 -1.58 -25.65 0.87
C ARG A 287 -0.90 -26.24 -0.36
N HIS A 288 -1.16 -27.51 -0.67
CA HIS A 288 -0.60 -28.18 -1.84
C HIS A 288 -1.00 -27.47 -3.14
N GLN A 289 -2.31 -27.28 -3.36
CA GLN A 289 -2.82 -26.60 -4.55
C GLN A 289 -2.32 -25.16 -4.69
N HIS A 290 -2.24 -24.43 -3.57
CA HIS A 290 -1.69 -23.08 -3.59
C HIS A 290 -0.21 -23.05 -3.99
N LEU A 291 0.59 -24.03 -3.56
CA LEU A 291 1.99 -24.15 -4.00
C LEU A 291 2.10 -24.47 -5.48
N VAL A 292 1.26 -25.38 -6.00
CA VAL A 292 1.21 -25.73 -7.42
C VAL A 292 0.87 -24.51 -8.28
N LEU A 293 -0.21 -23.79 -7.92
CA LEU A 293 -0.62 -22.57 -8.61
C LEU A 293 0.47 -21.50 -8.56
N LYS A 294 1.06 -21.26 -7.40
CA LYS A 294 2.15 -20.30 -7.23
C LYS A 294 3.36 -20.65 -8.11
N ALA A 295 3.75 -21.92 -8.16
CA ALA A 295 4.84 -22.38 -9.01
C ALA A 295 4.51 -22.19 -10.51
N SER A 296 3.25 -22.43 -10.91
CA SER A 296 2.77 -22.19 -12.27
C SER A 296 2.86 -20.71 -12.67
N VAL A 297 2.33 -19.82 -11.84
CA VAL A 297 2.38 -18.35 -12.08
C VAL A 297 3.82 -17.86 -12.13
N LEU A 298 4.67 -18.28 -11.19
CA LEU A 298 6.10 -17.92 -11.20
C LEU A 298 6.80 -18.37 -12.49
N ARG A 299 6.52 -19.59 -12.97
CA ARG A 299 7.08 -20.07 -14.24
C ARG A 299 6.61 -19.25 -15.43
N GLN A 300 5.32 -18.87 -15.46
CA GLN A 300 4.77 -18.02 -16.51
C GLN A 300 5.42 -16.63 -16.50
N ASP A 301 5.57 -16.02 -15.33
CA ASP A 301 6.19 -14.70 -15.17
C ASP A 301 7.67 -14.74 -15.57
N ILE A 302 8.42 -15.75 -15.13
CA ILE A 302 9.82 -15.95 -15.54
C ILE A 302 9.91 -16.07 -17.06
N ARG A 303 9.07 -16.90 -17.69
CA ARG A 303 9.06 -17.03 -19.16
C ARG A 303 8.73 -15.71 -19.86
N SER A 304 7.79 -14.95 -19.33
CA SER A 304 7.42 -13.63 -19.86
C SER A 304 8.58 -12.64 -19.77
N LEU A 305 9.26 -12.60 -18.62
CA LEU A 305 10.45 -11.75 -18.41
C LEU A 305 11.59 -12.15 -19.34
N LEU A 306 11.87 -13.45 -19.50
CA LEU A 306 12.89 -13.95 -20.42
C LEU A 306 12.57 -13.55 -21.88
N LYS A 307 11.30 -13.65 -22.30
CA LYS A 307 10.86 -13.17 -23.63
C LYS A 307 11.03 -11.66 -23.82
N GLN A 308 10.98 -10.89 -22.74
CA GLN A 308 11.20 -9.44 -22.73
C GLN A 308 12.68 -9.06 -22.63
N GLY A 309 13.59 -10.02 -22.75
CA GLY A 309 15.04 -9.79 -22.73
C GLY A 309 15.65 -9.75 -21.33
N ALA A 310 14.95 -10.18 -20.29
CA ALA A 310 15.58 -10.38 -18.99
C ALA A 310 16.65 -11.48 -19.09
N CYS A 311 17.85 -11.21 -18.59
CA CYS A 311 18.94 -12.18 -18.49
C CYS A 311 19.09 -12.68 -17.06
N LEU A 312 19.51 -13.94 -16.90
CA LEU A 312 19.91 -14.48 -15.61
C LEU A 312 21.36 -14.09 -15.37
N GLU A 313 21.60 -13.24 -14.37
CA GLU A 313 22.96 -12.89 -13.96
C GLU A 313 23.65 -14.15 -13.42
N GLN A 314 24.65 -14.63 -14.15
CA GLN A 314 25.49 -15.72 -13.66
C GLN A 314 26.36 -15.16 -12.55
N ARG A 315 26.11 -15.58 -11.31
CA ARG A 315 27.07 -15.34 -10.23
C ARG A 315 28.35 -16.06 -10.58
N GLN A 316 29.39 -15.29 -10.92
CA GLN A 316 30.76 -15.78 -10.95
C GLN A 316 31.06 -16.31 -9.55
N LYS A 317 31.38 -17.61 -9.47
CA LYS A 317 31.76 -18.30 -8.24
C LYS A 317 33.23 -18.05 -7.93
#